data_AF-A0A3L7TKQ1-F1
#
_entry.id   AF-A0A3L7TKQ1-F1
#
_cell.length_a   1.000
_cell.length_b   1.000
_cell.length_c   1.000
_cell.angle_alpha   90.00
_cell.angle_beta   90.00
_cell.angle_gamma   90.00
#
_symmetry.space_group_name_H-M   'P 1'
#
loop_
_entity.id
_entity.type
_entity.pdbx_description
1 polymer ?
#
loop_
_entity_poly.entity_id
_entity_poly.type
_entity_poly.pdbx_seq_one_letter_code
_entity_poly.pdbx_strand_id
1 'polypeptide(L)' 'AGLKPQRSFVGQFFGADDEFIRQAAEGTMTSHTAAEVRALLHDFDILTHDEVNRAGHIGRGQPKWWHVHHVIATKR' A
#
# COMPACT_ATOMS: atom_id res chain seq x y z
N ALA A 1 4.31 5.42 19.89
CA ALA A 1 4.27 3.97 20.13
C ALA A 1 4.56 3.25 18.83
N GLY A 2 5.44 2.25 18.81
CA GLY A 2 5.77 1.44 17.62
C GLY A 2 5.46 -0.03 17.86
N LEU A 3 5.40 -0.82 16.78
CA LEU A 3 5.25 -2.27 16.90
C LEU A 3 6.41 -2.85 17.73
N LYS A 4 6.10 -3.81 18.61
CA LYS A 4 7.10 -4.61 19.31
C LYS A 4 7.71 -5.63 18.35
N PRO A 5 8.93 -6.12 18.58
CA PRO A 5 9.50 -7.24 17.81
C PRO A 5 8.53 -8.42 17.71
N GLN A 6 8.61 -9.16 16.62
CA GLN A 6 7.77 -10.32 16.28
C GLN A 6 6.27 -10.02 16.16
N ARG A 7 5.89 -8.74 16.03
CA ARG A 7 4.49 -8.35 15.73
C ARG A 7 4.32 -8.05 14.25
N SER A 8 3.18 -8.48 13.72
CA SER A 8 2.87 -8.32 12.30
C SER A 8 2.23 -6.97 12.00
N PHE A 9 2.71 -6.34 10.93
CA PHE A 9 2.05 -5.30 10.19
C PHE A 9 1.26 -5.96 9.05
N VAL A 10 -0.03 -5.64 8.96
CA VAL A 10 -0.90 -6.02 7.84
C VAL A 10 -1.51 -4.73 7.33
N GLY A 11 -1.21 -4.37 6.09
CA GLY A 11 -1.57 -3.07 5.58
C GLY A 11 -1.54 -2.98 4.07
N GLN A 12 -1.93 -1.80 3.60
CA GLN A 12 -1.99 -1.47 2.19
C GLN A 12 -1.33 -0.13 1.95
N PHE A 13 -0.64 -0.01 0.82
CA PHE A 13 -0.10 1.25 0.32
C PHE A 13 -0.68 1.53 -1.06
N PHE A 14 -0.94 2.80 -1.37
CA PHE A 14 -1.32 3.19 -2.73
C PHE A 14 -0.11 3.19 -3.66
N GLY A 15 -0.33 2.77 -4.90
CA GLY A 15 0.60 2.96 -6.00
C GLY A 15 0.26 4.21 -6.81
N ALA A 16 1.20 4.64 -7.65
CA ALA A 16 1.12 5.93 -8.35
C ALA A 16 -0.04 6.03 -9.36
N ASP A 17 -0.48 4.89 -9.92
CA ASP A 17 -1.58 4.87 -10.88
C ASP A 17 -2.96 4.84 -10.23
N ASP A 18 -3.03 4.80 -8.89
CA ASP A 18 -4.32 4.71 -8.20
C ASP A 18 -5.16 5.96 -8.50
N GLU A 19 -6.42 5.75 -8.87
CA GLU A 19 -7.30 6.85 -9.25
C GLU A 19 -7.46 7.88 -8.13
N PHE A 20 -7.49 7.46 -6.86
CA PHE A 20 -7.57 8.39 -5.74
C PHE A 20 -6.30 9.23 -5.60
N ILE A 21 -5.12 8.65 -5.85
CA ILE A 21 -3.87 9.40 -5.87
C ILE A 21 -3.88 10.43 -7.00
N ARG A 22 -4.37 10.04 -8.18
CA ARG A 22 -4.45 10.93 -9.35
C ARG A 22 -5.44 12.08 -9.18
N GLN A 23 -6.46 11.91 -8.34
CA GLN A 23 -7.50 12.91 -8.07
C GLN A 23 -7.23 13.72 -6.78
N ALA A 24 -6.27 13.29 -5.95
CA ALA A 24 -5.93 13.96 -4.72
C ALA A 24 -5.30 15.34 -4.98
N ALA A 25 -5.58 16.29 -4.10
CA ALA A 25 -4.85 17.55 -4.09
C ALA A 25 -3.38 17.28 -3.70
N GLU A 26 -2.47 18.07 -4.24
CA GLU A 26 -1.04 17.92 -3.97
C GLU A 26 -0.75 17.93 -2.46
N GLY A 27 0.05 16.97 -2.00
CA GLY A 27 0.43 16.83 -0.59
C GLY A 27 -0.66 16.26 0.34
N THR A 28 -1.82 15.87 -0.17
CA THR A 28 -2.90 15.30 0.68
C THR A 28 -2.89 13.77 0.75
N MET A 29 -2.28 13.11 -0.23
CA MET A 29 -2.11 11.67 -0.26
C MET A 29 -0.73 11.30 -0.81
N THR A 30 -0.21 10.16 -0.37
CA THR A 30 1.08 9.61 -0.83
C THR A 30 0.88 8.28 -1.52
N SER A 31 1.67 8.05 -2.56
CA SER A 31 1.82 6.76 -3.21
C SER A 31 3.26 6.27 -3.08
N HIS A 32 3.43 4.97 -3.26
CA HIS A 32 4.73 4.31 -3.20
C HIS A 32 4.85 3.35 -4.38
N THR A 33 6.07 3.19 -4.86
CA THR A 33 6.49 2.06 -5.70
C THR A 33 6.74 0.84 -4.82
N ALA A 34 6.79 -0.34 -5.44
CA ALA A 34 7.16 -1.56 -4.73
C ALA A 34 8.54 -1.46 -4.04
N ALA A 35 9.49 -0.71 -4.61
CA ALA A 35 10.81 -0.50 -4.02
C ALA A 35 10.75 0.40 -2.78
N GLU A 36 9.96 1.47 -2.82
CA GLU A 36 9.76 2.37 -1.68
C GLU A 36 9.02 1.67 -0.53
N VAL A 37 8.04 0.82 -0.83
CA VAL A 37 7.38 -0.03 0.18
C VAL A 37 8.40 -0.93 0.90
N ARG A 38 9.31 -1.57 0.15
CA ARG A 38 10.38 -2.38 0.73
C ARG A 38 11.36 -1.55 1.57
N ALA A 39 11.68 -0.33 1.14
CA ALA A 39 12.54 0.57 1.91
C ALA A 39 11.88 1.05 3.21
N LEU A 40 10.58 1.37 3.18
CA LEU A 40 9.80 1.74 4.37
C LEU A 40 9.79 0.60 5.40
N LEU A 41 9.71 -0.63 4.92
CA LEU A 41 9.66 -1.84 5.74
C LEU A 41 11.03 -2.50 5.93
N HIS A 42 12.13 -1.77 5.80
CA HIS A 42 13.49 -2.32 5.91
C HIS A 42 13.76 -3.02 7.26
N ASP A 43 13.04 -2.64 8.32
CA ASP A 43 13.12 -3.25 9.66
C ASP A 43 12.22 -4.47 9.87
N PHE A 44 11.49 -4.87 8.84
CA PHE A 44 10.54 -5.97 8.89
C PHE A 44 10.97 -7.10 7.95
N ASP A 45 10.60 -8.31 8.34
CA ASP A 45 10.59 -9.44 7.44
C ASP A 45 9.27 -9.41 6.66
N ILE A 46 9.33 -9.12 5.36
CA ILE A 46 8.16 -9.11 4.49
C ILE A 46 7.77 -10.56 4.19
N LEU A 47 6.59 -10.98 4.64
CA LEU A 47 6.06 -12.32 4.42
C LEU A 47 5.34 -12.40 3.07
N THR A 48 4.56 -11.37 2.73
CA THR A 48 3.87 -11.26 1.45
C THR A 48 3.84 -9.81 0.98
N HIS A 49 4.10 -9.61 -0.30
CA HIS A 49 3.90 -8.34 -0.99
C HIS A 49 3.24 -8.63 -2.34
N ASP A 50 1.98 -8.26 -2.47
CA ASP A 50 1.22 -8.38 -3.71
C ASP A 50 0.90 -6.99 -4.26
N GLU A 51 1.04 -6.81 -5.57
CA GLU A 51 0.80 -5.54 -6.25
C GLU A 51 -0.35 -5.72 -7.24
N VAL A 52 -1.42 -4.96 -7.01
CA VAL A 52 -2.63 -5.00 -7.82
C VAL A 52 -2.74 -3.69 -8.58
N ASN A 53 -2.60 -3.75 -9.90
CA ASN A 53 -2.80 -2.61 -10.81
C ASN A 53 -3.86 -2.97 -11.86
N ARG A 54 -5.12 -2.61 -11.62
CA ARG A 54 -6.25 -3.00 -12.49
C ARG A 54 -7.49 -2.12 -12.31
N ALA A 55 -8.37 -2.16 -13.30
CA ALA A 55 -9.74 -1.68 -13.14
C ALA A 55 -10.53 -2.53 -12.13
N GLY A 56 -11.39 -1.87 -11.35
CA GLY A 56 -12.32 -2.49 -10.42
C GLY A 56 -13.45 -1.55 -10.08
N HIS A 57 -14.11 -1.80 -8.94
CA HIS A 57 -15.20 -0.97 -8.46
C HIS A 57 -15.00 -0.64 -6.99
N ILE A 58 -15.47 0.53 -6.55
CA ILE A 58 -15.62 0.84 -5.12
C ILE A 58 -16.93 0.23 -4.58
N GLY A 59 -17.09 0.21 -3.26
CA GLY A 59 -18.25 -0.42 -2.60
C GLY A 59 -19.63 0.12 -3.01
N ARG A 60 -19.70 1.28 -3.68
CA ARG A 60 -20.93 1.85 -4.27
C ARG A 60 -21.15 1.46 -5.74
N GLY A 61 -20.33 0.57 -6.29
CA GLY A 61 -20.43 0.11 -7.68
C GLY A 61 -19.88 1.09 -8.73
N GLN A 62 -19.28 2.21 -8.33
CA GLN A 62 -18.61 3.10 -9.27
C GLN A 62 -17.28 2.48 -9.73
N PRO A 63 -16.97 2.55 -11.04
CA PRO A 63 -15.70 2.07 -11.55
C PRO A 63 -14.57 2.88 -10.91
N LYS A 64 -13.44 2.20 -10.69
CA LYS A 64 -12.23 2.80 -10.15
C LYS A 64 -11.02 2.07 -10.69
N TRP A 65 -9.97 2.81 -11.04
CA TRP A 65 -8.64 2.23 -11.23
C TRP A 65 -7.94 2.03 -9.89
N TRP A 66 -7.57 0.78 -9.58
CA TRP A 66 -6.84 0.40 -8.38
C TRP A 66 -5.36 0.21 -8.70
N HIS A 67 -4.50 0.87 -7.92
CA HIS A 67 -3.09 0.54 -7.83
C HIS A 67 -2.74 0.44 -6.34
N VAL A 68 -2.61 -0.78 -5.83
CA VAL A 68 -2.44 -1.03 -4.38
C VAL A 68 -1.40 -2.10 -4.14
N HIS A 69 -0.54 -1.87 -3.14
CA HIS A 69 0.37 -2.86 -2.59
C HIS A 69 -0.22 -3.46 -1.30
N HIS A 70 -0.51 -4.74 -1.30
CA HIS A 70 -0.94 -5.50 -0.13
C HIS A 70 0.29 -6.10 0.56
N VAL A 71 0.48 -5.80 1.85
CA VAL A 71 1.66 -6.24 2.59
C VAL A 71 1.31 -6.91 3.90
N ILE A 72 1.96 -8.04 4.15
CA ILE A 72 2.07 -8.66 5.47
C ILE A 72 3.55 -8.73 5.79
N ALA A 73 3.95 -8.15 6.92
CA ALA A 73 5.34 -8.15 7.36
C ALA A 73 5.42 -8.31 8.88
N THR A 74 6.50 -8.88 9.40
CA THR A 74 6.72 -9.03 10.84
C THR A 74 7.91 -8.20 11.26
N LYS A 75 7.76 -7.40 12.34
CA LYS A 75 8.86 -6.60 12.84
C LYS A 75 9.96 -7.50 13.39
N ARG A 76 11.21 -7.28 12.98
CA ARG A 76 12.37 -7.96 13.54
C ARG A 76 12.58 -7.60 15.01
#